data_AF-A0A8J8FA96-F1
#
_entry.id   AF-A0A8J8FA96-F1
#
_cell.length_a   1.000
_cell.length_b   1.000
_cell.length_c   1.000
_cell.angle_alpha   90.00
_cell.angle_beta   90.00
_cell.angle_gamma   90.00
#
_symmetry.space_group_name_H-M   'P 1'
#
loop_
_entity.id
_entity.type
_entity.pdbx_description
1 polymer ?
#
loop_
_entity_poly.entity_id
_entity_poly.type
_entity_poly.pdbx_seq_one_letter_code
_entity_poly.pdbx_strand_id
1 'polypeptide(L)'
;MRDFSLALVVLNISVMIATLGLQDGTARYIAYFRGKNEISNVHGVISASIQFATLASILLCLALFFASDTIATMIFHDSELIFPLKIFAFGIPFLTLITIFVSIFRGLDRVKEKVYFQDILRNVFFLLLLLPIVFFGLSFTNVFYAYLISLALCAIALVLYAIKKLPMKLGSKVSINPVGKEV
;
A
#
# COMPACT_ATOMS: atom_id res chain seq x y z
N MET A 1 -8.96 12.34 19.33
CA MET A 1 -8.02 11.19 19.32
C MET A 1 -8.70 9.89 18.92
N ARG A 2 -9.91 9.61 19.45
CA ARG A 2 -10.74 8.45 19.08
C ARG A 2 -10.95 8.31 17.56
N ASP A 3 -11.28 9.41 16.90
CA ASP A 3 -11.73 9.40 15.49
C ASP A 3 -10.57 9.15 14.53
N PHE A 4 -9.36 9.55 14.92
CA PHE A 4 -8.13 9.21 14.21
C PHE A 4 -7.86 7.70 14.23
N SER A 5 -7.98 7.07 15.39
CA SER A 5 -7.80 5.62 15.52
C SER A 5 -8.86 4.84 14.74
N LEU A 6 -10.12 5.26 14.78
CA LEU A 6 -11.21 4.64 14.01
C LEU A 6 -10.97 4.74 12.50
N ALA A 7 -10.66 5.95 12.01
CA ALA A 7 -10.34 6.14 10.60
C ALA A 7 -9.14 5.28 10.18
N LEU A 8 -8.11 5.19 11.02
CA LEU A 8 -6.91 4.39 10.74
C LEU A 8 -7.22 2.90 10.71
N VAL A 9 -8.11 2.40 11.57
CA VAL A 9 -8.60 1.00 11.51
C VAL A 9 -9.30 0.75 10.18
N VAL A 10 -10.21 1.63 9.77
CA VAL A 10 -10.93 1.49 8.47
C VAL A 10 -9.93 1.46 7.31
N LEU A 11 -8.95 2.38 7.30
CA LEU A 11 -7.88 2.39 6.30
C LEU A 11 -7.13 1.04 6.24
N ASN A 12 -6.71 0.50 7.38
CA ASN A 12 -5.96 -0.76 7.41
C ASN A 12 -6.81 -1.95 6.95
N ILE A 13 -8.09 -2.00 7.33
CA ILE A 13 -9.02 -3.02 6.84
C ILE A 13 -9.18 -2.90 5.32
N SER A 14 -9.38 -1.69 4.79
CA SER A 14 -9.47 -1.47 3.35
C SER A 14 -8.21 -1.90 2.62
N VAL A 15 -7.02 -1.62 3.16
CA VAL A 15 -5.76 -2.09 2.56
C VAL A 15 -5.60 -3.60 2.66
N MET A 16 -6.03 -4.22 3.76
CA MET A 16 -6.05 -5.68 3.90
C MET A 16 -6.93 -6.31 2.81
N ILE A 17 -8.10 -5.72 2.53
CA ILE A 17 -8.98 -6.14 1.43
C ILE A 17 -8.32 -5.87 0.07
N ALA A 18 -7.69 -4.70 -0.13
CA ALA A 18 -7.02 -4.38 -1.39
C ALA A 18 -5.89 -5.36 -1.73
N THR A 19 -5.26 -5.92 -0.70
CA THR A 19 -4.08 -6.77 -0.82
C THR A 19 -4.37 -8.26 -0.70
N LEU A 20 -5.59 -8.68 -0.32
CA LEU A 20 -6.10 -10.06 -0.20
C LEU A 20 -5.11 -11.18 -0.61
N GLY A 21 -4.18 -11.54 0.28
CA GLY A 21 -3.21 -12.63 0.08
C GLY A 21 -2.08 -12.36 -0.93
N LEU A 22 -2.14 -11.27 -1.69
CA LEU A 22 -1.11 -10.83 -2.62
C LEU A 22 0.21 -10.54 -1.90
N GLN A 23 0.17 -10.00 -0.68
CA GLN A 23 1.39 -9.77 0.11
C GLN A 23 2.21 -11.04 0.35
N ASP A 24 1.58 -12.17 0.64
CA ASP A 24 2.31 -13.43 0.85
C ASP A 24 2.53 -14.18 -0.46
N GLY A 25 1.56 -14.14 -1.38
CA GLY A 25 1.67 -14.71 -2.72
C GLY A 25 2.84 -14.13 -3.50
N THR A 26 2.94 -12.81 -3.61
CA THR A 26 4.02 -12.12 -4.33
C THR A 26 5.40 -12.51 -3.78
N ALA A 27 5.59 -12.44 -2.46
CA ALA A 27 6.87 -12.82 -1.84
C ALA A 27 7.23 -14.29 -2.11
N ARG A 28 6.25 -15.20 -1.98
CA ARG A 28 6.43 -16.65 -2.18
C ARG A 28 6.76 -16.99 -3.63
N TYR A 29 5.99 -16.48 -4.60
CA TYR A 29 6.20 -16.76 -6.02
C TYR A 29 7.51 -16.15 -6.53
N ILE A 30 7.88 -14.95 -6.08
CA ILE A 30 9.20 -14.36 -6.41
C ILE A 30 10.33 -15.26 -5.90
N ALA A 31 10.27 -15.70 -4.63
CA ALA A 31 11.30 -16.58 -4.07
C ALA A 31 11.38 -17.92 -4.82
N TYR A 32 10.22 -18.50 -5.16
CA TYR A 32 10.13 -19.75 -5.91
C TYR A 32 10.74 -19.68 -7.31
N PHE A 33 10.34 -18.70 -8.13
CA PHE A 33 10.87 -18.55 -9.50
C PHE A 33 12.34 -18.13 -9.50
N ARG A 34 12.77 -17.35 -8.50
CA ARG A 34 14.18 -17.03 -8.30
C ARG A 34 15.01 -18.28 -8.00
N GLY A 35 14.52 -19.17 -7.14
CA GLY A 35 15.20 -20.45 -6.83
C GLY A 35 15.36 -21.36 -8.06
N LYS A 36 14.47 -21.22 -9.05
CA LYS A 36 14.56 -21.91 -10.35
C LYS A 36 15.37 -21.18 -11.42
N ASN A 37 15.97 -20.02 -11.09
CA ASN A 37 16.64 -19.13 -12.04
C ASN A 37 15.73 -18.63 -13.20
N GLU A 38 14.41 -18.61 -13.01
CA GLU A 38 13.43 -18.15 -14.01
C GLU A 38 13.15 -16.65 -13.87
N ILE A 39 14.13 -15.82 -14.22
CA ILE A 39 14.07 -14.36 -14.02
C ILE A 39 12.89 -13.70 -14.75
N SER A 40 12.49 -14.22 -15.92
CA SER A 40 11.32 -13.74 -16.66
C SER A 40 10.02 -13.86 -15.84
N ASN A 41 9.84 -14.99 -15.15
CA ASN A 41 8.66 -15.23 -14.32
C ASN A 41 8.68 -14.37 -13.06
N VAL A 42 9.86 -14.08 -12.49
CA VAL A 42 10.00 -13.11 -11.39
C VAL A 42 9.48 -11.73 -11.80
N HIS A 43 9.85 -11.23 -12.98
CA HIS A 43 9.35 -9.96 -13.49
C HIS A 43 7.84 -9.99 -13.77
N GLY A 44 7.33 -11.11 -14.29
CA GLY A 44 5.90 -11.33 -14.49
C GLY A 44 5.11 -11.20 -13.20
N VAL A 45 5.57 -11.87 -12.12
CA VAL A 45 4.94 -11.79 -10.80
C VAL A 45 4.99 -10.37 -10.23
N ILE A 46 6.13 -9.68 -10.33
CA ILE A 46 6.26 -8.30 -9.87
C ILE A 46 5.27 -7.38 -10.59
N SER A 47 5.25 -7.43 -11.92
CA SER A 47 4.37 -6.59 -12.74
C SER A 47 2.90 -6.87 -12.44
N ALA A 48 2.51 -8.14 -12.43
CA ALA A 48 1.14 -8.55 -12.12
C ALA A 48 0.73 -8.08 -10.71
N SER A 49 1.61 -8.26 -9.70
CA SER A 49 1.32 -7.85 -8.33
C SER A 49 1.10 -6.34 -8.22
N ILE A 50 1.94 -5.53 -8.88
CA ILE A 50 1.78 -4.07 -8.88
C ILE A 50 0.47 -3.68 -9.60
N GLN A 51 0.16 -4.27 -10.74
CA GLN A 51 -1.06 -3.99 -11.50
C GLN A 51 -2.32 -4.33 -10.71
N PHE A 52 -2.41 -5.55 -10.17
CA PHE A 52 -3.56 -5.98 -9.36
C PHE A 52 -3.73 -5.14 -8.11
N ALA A 53 -2.64 -4.87 -7.39
CA ALA A 53 -2.68 -4.05 -6.19
C ALA A 53 -3.13 -2.62 -6.48
N THR A 54 -2.60 -2.01 -7.54
CA THR A 54 -2.98 -0.65 -7.94
C THR A 54 -4.46 -0.60 -8.30
N LEU A 55 -4.93 -1.53 -9.14
CA LEU A 55 -6.33 -1.58 -9.55
C LEU A 55 -7.26 -1.81 -8.35
N ALA A 56 -6.99 -2.79 -7.51
CA ALA A 56 -7.80 -3.10 -6.33
C ALA A 56 -7.83 -1.93 -5.35
N SER A 57 -6.69 -1.27 -5.12
CA SER A 57 -6.60 -0.13 -4.21
C SER A 57 -7.33 1.11 -4.71
N ILE A 58 -7.32 1.38 -6.02
CA ILE A 58 -8.10 2.48 -6.62
C ILE A 58 -9.60 2.19 -6.51
N LEU A 59 -10.03 0.96 -6.79
CA LEU A 59 -11.43 0.55 -6.64
C LEU A 59 -11.90 0.72 -5.19
N LEU A 60 -11.09 0.29 -4.21
CA LEU A 60 -11.42 0.48 -2.80
C LEU A 60 -11.32 1.92 -2.33
N CYS A 61 -10.41 2.72 -2.88
CA CYS A 61 -10.37 4.16 -2.63
C CYS A 61 -11.70 4.81 -3.03
N LEU A 62 -12.17 4.54 -4.25
CA LEU A 62 -13.44 5.08 -4.73
C LEU A 62 -14.62 4.55 -3.91
N ALA A 63 -14.68 3.24 -3.66
CA ALA A 63 -15.73 2.64 -2.86
C ALA A 63 -15.79 3.24 -1.46
N LEU A 64 -14.66 3.40 -0.77
CA LEU A 64 -14.62 3.98 0.57
C LEU A 64 -14.96 5.48 0.55
N PHE A 65 -14.50 6.22 -0.46
CA PHE A 65 -14.82 7.65 -0.59
C PHE A 65 -16.33 7.88 -0.69
N PHE A 66 -17.03 7.14 -1.54
CA PHE A 66 -18.49 7.25 -1.67
C PHE A 66 -19.26 6.64 -0.50
N ALA A 67 -18.74 5.57 0.11
CA ALA A 67 -19.38 4.94 1.27
C ALA A 67 -19.09 5.66 2.60
N SER A 68 -18.19 6.64 2.62
CA SER A 68 -17.73 7.31 3.85
C SER A 68 -18.87 7.93 4.67
N ASP A 69 -19.81 8.60 4.02
CA ASP A 69 -21.00 9.18 4.67
C ASP A 69 -21.86 8.09 5.34
N THR A 70 -22.12 6.99 4.65
CA THR A 70 -22.89 5.84 5.17
C THR A 70 -22.15 5.14 6.31
N ILE A 71 -20.84 4.91 6.17
CA ILE A 71 -20.03 4.24 7.19
C ILE A 71 -19.99 5.07 8.47
N ALA A 72 -19.74 6.38 8.35
CA ALA A 72 -19.68 7.28 9.49
C ALA A 72 -21.02 7.36 10.24
N THR A 73 -22.12 7.48 9.51
CA THR A 73 -23.45 7.71 10.11
C THR A 73 -24.17 6.43 10.55
N MET A 74 -24.10 5.34 9.77
CA MET A 74 -24.84 4.10 10.07
C MET A 74 -24.03 3.09 10.88
N ILE A 75 -22.70 3.05 10.74
CA ILE A 75 -21.86 2.09 11.46
C ILE A 75 -21.31 2.72 12.74
N PHE A 76 -20.65 3.87 12.61
CA PHE A 76 -20.00 4.54 13.73
C PHE A 76 -20.90 5.52 14.48
N HIS A 77 -22.05 5.89 13.91
CA HIS A 77 -22.98 6.88 14.49
C HIS A 77 -22.29 8.21 14.83
N ASP A 78 -21.30 8.61 14.02
CA ASP A 78 -20.45 9.77 14.25
C ASP A 78 -20.20 10.50 12.93
N SER A 79 -20.88 11.63 12.72
CA SER A 79 -20.77 12.44 11.49
C SER A 79 -19.44 13.18 11.39
N GLU A 80 -18.70 13.36 12.48
CA GLU A 80 -17.37 13.98 12.45
C GLU A 80 -16.35 13.06 11.74
N LEU A 81 -16.64 11.76 11.62
CA LEU A 81 -15.78 10.76 10.98
C LEU A 81 -15.83 10.80 9.44
N ILE A 82 -16.84 11.45 8.85
CA ILE A 82 -17.03 11.53 7.38
C ILE A 82 -15.77 12.09 6.72
N PHE A 83 -15.29 13.23 7.22
CA PHE A 83 -14.14 13.92 6.64
C PHE A 83 -12.82 13.13 6.79
N PRO A 84 -12.47 12.60 7.99
CA PRO A 84 -11.37 11.66 8.16
C PRO A 84 -11.39 10.47 7.19
N LEU A 85 -12.55 9.83 7.00
CA LEU A 85 -12.68 8.67 6.10
C LEU A 85 -12.45 9.06 4.64
N LYS A 86 -12.96 10.22 4.20
CA LYS A 86 -12.71 10.73 2.85
C LYS A 86 -11.22 10.96 2.60
N ILE A 87 -10.50 11.56 3.54
CA ILE A 87 -9.04 11.75 3.42
C ILE A 87 -8.32 10.40 3.37
N PHE A 88 -8.64 9.50 4.30
CA PHE A 88 -7.95 8.22 4.38
C PHE A 88 -8.27 7.28 3.23
N ALA A 89 -9.42 7.43 2.56
CA ALA A 89 -9.70 6.73 1.32
C ALA A 89 -8.58 6.94 0.28
N PHE A 90 -8.11 8.18 0.12
CA PHE A 90 -6.96 8.50 -0.74
C PHE A 90 -5.63 7.91 -0.24
N GLY A 91 -5.56 7.51 1.03
CA GLY A 91 -4.41 6.81 1.60
C GLY A 91 -4.31 5.34 1.17
N ILE A 92 -5.43 4.72 0.75
CA ILE A 92 -5.50 3.30 0.39
C ILE A 92 -4.53 2.95 -0.75
N PRO A 93 -4.48 3.68 -1.88
CA PRO A 93 -3.55 3.37 -2.98
C PRO A 93 -2.09 3.44 -2.55
N PHE A 94 -1.71 4.48 -1.81
CA PHE A 94 -0.33 4.66 -1.35
C PHE A 94 0.10 3.57 -0.38
N LEU A 95 -0.72 3.27 0.62
CA LEU A 95 -0.40 2.25 1.61
C LEU A 95 -0.39 0.85 0.99
N THR A 96 -1.32 0.56 0.08
CA THR A 96 -1.33 -0.70 -0.68
C THR A 96 -0.04 -0.86 -1.49
N LEU A 97 0.37 0.16 -2.24
CA LEU A 97 1.63 0.12 -2.99
C LEU A 97 2.83 -0.11 -2.08
N ILE A 98 2.92 0.59 -0.95
CA ILE A 98 3.99 0.40 0.04
C ILE A 98 4.07 -1.07 0.46
N THR A 99 2.94 -1.68 0.83
CA THR A 99 2.93 -3.08 1.27
C THR A 99 3.35 -4.07 0.19
N ILE A 100 3.00 -3.82 -1.07
CA ILE A 100 3.32 -4.70 -2.19
C ILE A 100 4.79 -4.59 -2.58
N PHE A 101 5.36 -3.39 -2.63
CA PHE A 101 6.79 -3.22 -2.86
C PHE A 101 7.62 -3.85 -1.73
N VAL A 102 7.20 -3.69 -0.47
CA VAL A 102 7.82 -4.39 0.66
C VAL A 102 7.77 -5.91 0.47
N SER A 103 6.63 -6.46 0.06
CA SER A 103 6.48 -7.89 -0.23
C SER A 103 7.42 -8.34 -1.37
N ILE A 104 7.55 -7.55 -2.43
CA ILE A 104 8.47 -7.80 -3.55
C ILE A 104 9.91 -7.85 -3.04
N PHE A 105 10.36 -6.85 -2.28
CA PHE A 105 11.70 -6.84 -1.70
C PHE A 105 11.94 -8.02 -0.76
N ARG A 106 10.94 -8.38 0.05
CA ARG A 106 10.99 -9.59 0.90
C ARG A 106 11.19 -10.86 0.07
N GLY A 107 10.49 -11.03 -1.04
CA GLY A 107 10.67 -12.17 -1.96
C GLY A 107 12.05 -12.21 -2.64
N LEU A 108 12.70 -11.05 -2.80
CA LEU A 108 14.06 -10.92 -3.32
C LEU A 108 15.15 -11.09 -2.23
N ASP A 109 14.78 -11.52 -1.02
CA ASP A 109 15.67 -11.68 0.15
C ASP A 109 16.30 -10.35 0.60
N ARG A 110 15.58 -9.26 0.36
CA ARG A 110 15.94 -7.88 0.70
C ARG A 110 15.02 -7.35 1.78
N VAL A 111 15.10 -8.01 2.95
CA VAL A 111 14.21 -7.74 4.09
C VAL A 111 14.59 -6.44 4.81
N LYS A 112 15.84 -5.99 4.69
CA LYS A 112 16.32 -4.74 5.31
C LYS A 112 15.53 -3.54 4.81
N GLU A 113 15.15 -3.56 3.54
CA GLU A 113 14.35 -2.54 2.88
C GLU A 113 12.96 -2.37 3.51
N LYS A 114 12.37 -3.42 4.07
CA LYS A 114 11.11 -3.31 4.83
C LYS A 114 11.26 -2.35 6.01
N VAL A 115 12.32 -2.55 6.80
CA VAL A 115 12.55 -1.76 8.03
C VAL A 115 12.78 -0.29 7.68
N TYR A 116 13.58 -0.01 6.64
CA TYR A 116 13.85 1.37 6.22
C TYR A 116 12.60 2.10 5.75
N PHE A 117 11.77 1.48 4.91
CA PHE A 117 10.65 2.18 4.28
C PHE A 117 9.36 2.13 5.11
N GLN A 118 9.04 0.98 5.70
CA GLN A 118 7.77 0.80 6.40
C GLN A 118 7.81 1.28 7.86
N ASP A 119 8.93 1.02 8.56
CA ASP A 119 9.04 1.27 10.00
C ASP A 119 9.77 2.58 10.31
N ILE A 120 10.78 2.96 9.51
CA ILE A 120 11.56 4.18 9.74
C ILE A 120 11.01 5.35 8.92
N LEU A 121 11.07 5.30 7.59
CA LEU A 121 10.73 6.45 6.73
C LEU A 121 9.31 6.95 6.96
N ARG A 122 8.32 6.05 7.03
CA ARG A 122 6.92 6.43 7.25
C ARG A 122 6.74 7.16 8.59
N ASN A 123 7.33 6.64 9.67
CA ASN A 123 7.24 7.26 10.99
C ASN A 123 8.01 8.58 11.05
N VAL A 124 9.18 8.65 10.42
CA VAL A 124 9.99 9.88 10.35
C VAL A 124 9.29 10.97 9.54
N PHE A 125 8.74 10.65 8.35
CA PHE A 125 7.98 11.63 7.58
C PHE A 125 6.75 12.11 8.31
N PHE A 126 6.02 11.21 8.98
CA PHE A 126 4.87 11.61 9.78
C PHE A 126 5.27 12.52 10.94
N LEU A 127 6.32 12.19 11.70
CA LEU A 127 6.84 13.03 12.78
C LEU A 127 7.31 14.40 12.28
N LEU A 128 8.04 14.44 11.16
CA LEU A 128 8.51 15.68 10.55
C LEU A 128 7.36 16.60 10.12
N LEU A 129 6.28 16.02 9.60
CA LEU A 129 5.07 16.77 9.22
C LEU A 129 4.22 17.17 10.43
N LEU A 130 4.25 16.38 11.51
CA LEU A 130 3.51 16.66 12.74
C LEU A 130 4.12 17.81 13.54
N LEU A 131 5.45 17.93 13.60
CA LEU A 131 6.15 18.97 14.34
C LEU A 131 5.64 20.40 14.02
N PRO A 132 5.63 20.88 12.75
CA PRO A 132 5.14 22.22 12.45
C PRO A 132 3.65 22.39 12.80
N ILE A 133 2.82 21.35 12.67
CA ILE A 133 1.39 21.43 13.03
C ILE A 133 1.22 21.74 14.51
N VAL A 134 2.00 21.08 15.37
CA VAL A 134 1.97 21.29 16.81
C VAL A 134 2.56 22.66 17.17
N PHE A 135 3.69 23.04 16.56
CA PHE A 135 4.35 24.33 16.84
C PHE A 135 3.51 25.55 16.45
N PHE A 136 2.81 25.48 15.31
CA PHE A 136 1.96 26.57 14.83
C PHE A 136 0.52 26.52 15.38
N GLY A 137 0.19 25.55 16.25
CA GLY A 137 -1.15 25.43 16.84
C GLY A 137 -2.25 25.18 15.80
N LEU A 138 -1.92 24.50 14.70
CA LEU A 138 -2.84 24.26 13.59
C LEU A 138 -3.96 23.29 13.99
N SER A 139 -5.10 23.38 13.31
CA SER A 139 -6.28 22.52 13.58
C SER A 139 -5.95 21.03 13.48
N PHE A 140 -6.59 20.22 14.32
CA PHE A 140 -6.43 18.76 14.36
C PHE A 140 -6.69 18.09 13.00
N THR A 141 -7.55 18.69 12.17
CA THR A 141 -7.81 18.29 10.79
C THR A 141 -6.53 18.13 9.95
N ASN A 142 -5.52 18.96 10.21
CA ASN A 142 -4.26 18.94 9.47
C ASN A 142 -3.41 17.70 9.76
N VAL A 143 -3.65 17.01 10.88
CA VAL A 143 -2.98 15.74 11.21
C VAL A 143 -3.34 14.65 10.20
N PHE A 144 -4.60 14.61 9.72
CA PHE A 144 -5.02 13.66 8.70
C PHE A 144 -4.33 13.90 7.36
N TYR A 145 -4.18 15.17 6.96
CA TYR A 145 -3.44 15.55 5.77
C TYR A 145 -1.95 15.26 5.90
N ALA A 146 -1.32 15.55 7.04
CA ALA A 146 0.07 15.18 7.31
C ALA A 146 0.28 13.68 7.19
N TYR A 147 -0.64 12.88 7.74
CA TYR A 147 -0.58 11.43 7.61
C TYR A 147 -0.69 10.98 6.14
N LEU A 148 -1.65 11.51 5.38
CA LEU A 148 -1.78 11.22 3.95
C LEU A 148 -0.54 11.60 3.14
N ILE A 149 0.02 12.79 3.37
CA ILE A 149 1.24 13.27 2.71
C ILE A 149 2.42 12.37 3.06
N SER A 150 2.54 11.93 4.32
CA SER A 150 3.59 11.00 4.73
C SER A 150 3.50 9.66 3.98
N LEU A 151 2.29 9.13 3.76
CA LEU A 151 2.07 7.94 2.94
C LEU A 151 2.46 8.19 1.48
N ALA A 152 2.06 9.31 0.90
CA ALA A 152 2.40 9.66 -0.48
C ALA A 152 3.92 9.78 -0.68
N LEU A 153 4.61 10.51 0.20
CA LEU A 153 6.07 10.67 0.18
C LEU A 153 6.79 9.32 0.33
N CYS A 154 6.34 8.49 1.27
CA CYS A 154 6.89 7.16 1.47
C CYS A 154 6.68 6.26 0.23
N ALA A 155 5.49 6.28 -0.37
CA ALA A 155 5.18 5.52 -1.57
C ALA A 155 6.04 5.98 -2.76
N ILE A 156 6.19 7.29 -2.97
CA ILE A 156 7.04 7.87 -4.02
C ILE A 156 8.49 7.46 -3.81
N ALA A 157 9.04 7.64 -2.60
CA ALA A 157 10.42 7.27 -2.29
C ALA A 157 10.68 5.77 -2.56
N LEU A 158 9.72 4.92 -2.19
CA LEU A 158 9.80 3.47 -2.41
C LEU A 158 9.72 3.11 -3.89
N VAL A 159 8.83 3.74 -4.67
CA VAL A 159 8.72 3.55 -6.12
C VAL A 159 10.01 3.97 -6.82
N LEU A 160 10.57 5.15 -6.47
CA LEU A 160 11.83 5.63 -7.05
C LEU A 160 12.99 4.68 -6.73
N TYR A 161 13.08 4.22 -5.47
CA TYR A 161 14.06 3.23 -5.07
C TYR A 161 13.86 1.90 -5.82
N ALA A 162 12.62 1.47 -5.97
CA ALA A 162 12.26 0.25 -6.67
C ALA A 162 12.65 0.30 -8.16
N ILE A 163 12.36 1.39 -8.86
CA ILE A 163 12.76 1.55 -10.28
C ILE A 163 14.29 1.47 -10.43
N LYS A 164 15.06 2.01 -9.49
CA LYS A 164 16.53 1.98 -9.54
C LYS A 164 17.14 0.62 -9.18
N LYS A 165 16.50 -0.14 -8.29
CA LYS A 165 17.05 -1.40 -7.74
C LYS A 165 16.44 -2.67 -8.33
N LEU A 166 15.25 -2.62 -8.92
CA LEU A 166 14.65 -3.76 -9.59
C LEU A 166 15.18 -3.89 -11.01
N PRO A 167 15.56 -5.11 -11.43
CA PRO A 167 16.03 -5.37 -12.80
C PRO A 167 14.89 -5.42 -13.82
N MET A 168 13.91 -4.51 -13.75
CA MET A 168 12.76 -4.53 -14.66
C MET A 168 13.13 -4.08 -16.07
N LYS A 169 13.22 -5.03 -17.01
CA LYS A 169 12.83 -4.79 -18.41
C LYS A 169 11.33 -5.03 -18.49
N LEU A 170 10.56 -3.94 -18.53
CA LEU A 170 9.10 -3.97 -18.69
C LEU A 170 8.77 -4.46 -20.11
N GLY A 171 8.77 -5.77 -20.31
CA GLY A 171 8.49 -6.41 -21.59
C GLY A 171 7.62 -7.63 -21.35
N SER A 172 6.31 -7.49 -21.60
CA SER A 172 5.34 -8.55 -21.37
C SER A 172 5.51 -9.69 -22.38
N LYS A 173 5.72 -10.90 -21.88
CA LYS A 173 5.01 -12.09 -22.36
C LYS A 173 4.69 -12.94 -21.14
N VAL A 174 3.47 -12.78 -20.65
CA VAL A 174 2.87 -13.77 -19.74
C VAL A 174 2.68 -15.03 -20.58
N SER A 175 3.62 -15.97 -20.54
CA SER A 175 3.39 -17.31 -21.06
C SER A 175 2.54 -18.03 -20.02
N ILE A 176 1.22 -17.98 -20.19
CA ILE A 176 0.29 -18.82 -19.46
C ILE A 176 0.51 -20.23 -20.01
N ASN A 177 1.41 -21.00 -19.40
CA ASN A 177 1.56 -22.41 -19.75
C ASN A 177 0.48 -23.16 -18.95
N PRO A 178 -0.52 -23.80 -19.60
CA PRO A 178 -1.55 -24.55 -18.88
C PRO A 178 -0.89 -25.78 -18.26
N VAL A 179 -0.67 -25.74 -16.95
CA VAL A 179 -0.32 -26.91 -16.16
C VAL A 179 -1.56 -27.79 -16.08
N GLY A 180 -1.48 -29.01 -16.61
CA GLY A 180 -2.43 -30.08 -16.29
C GLY A 180 -3.19 -30.68 -17.48
N LYS A 181 -2.47 -31.23 -18.46
CA LYS A 181 -2.91 -32.47 -19.11
C LYS A 181 -1.83 -33.52 -18.86
N GLU A 182 -1.99 -34.28 -17.78
CA GLU A 182 -1.36 -35.59 -17.66
C GLU A 182 -2.43 -36.58 -17.20
N VAL A 183 -2.83 -37.39 -18.19
CA VAL A 183 -3.36 -38.78 -18.19
C VAL A 183 -4.53 -39.11 -17.27
#